data_AF-A0A1H4IEZ5-F1
#
_entry.id   AF-A0A1H4IEZ5-F1
#
_cell.length_a   1.000
_cell.length_b   1.000
_cell.length_c   1.000
_cell.angle_alpha   90.00
_cell.angle_beta   90.00
_cell.angle_gamma   90.00
#
_symmetry.space_group_name_H-M   'P 1'
#
loop_
_entity.id
_entity.type
_entity.pdbx_description
1 polymer ?
#
loop_
_entity_poly.entity_id
_entity_poly.type
_entity_poly.pdbx_seq_one_letter_code
_entity_poly.pdbx_strand_id
1 'polypeptide(L)'
;MTWTPRASAPNFGWPCKPEHHDGRLREVTWKRAAVVAVVVLLALGGAAFLPWTADHFGYARPGDGGLPSRIHHAGRDYRGGGPCFGADETALTRVGEVGTLFGASHPVFTTRPVPEPPPLTLVVRDSPGCFVGYALQGGP
;
A
#
# COMPACT_ATOMS: atom_id res chain seq x y z
N MET A 1 -5.56 -17.08 99.12
CA MET A 1 -4.79 -17.03 97.86
C MET A 1 -5.74 -17.38 96.73
N THR A 2 -6.22 -16.36 96.01
CA THR A 2 -7.14 -16.50 94.88
C THR A 2 -6.65 -15.51 93.83
N TRP A 3 -6.14 -16.04 92.72
CA TRP A 3 -5.43 -15.30 91.69
C TRP A 3 -6.39 -15.03 90.53
N THR A 4 -6.50 -13.77 90.11
CA THR A 4 -7.13 -13.37 88.85
C THR A 4 -6.07 -12.68 88.00
N PRO A 5 -5.99 -13.00 86.70
CA PRO A 5 -5.44 -12.07 85.74
C PRO A 5 -6.52 -11.59 84.77
N ARG A 6 -6.71 -10.28 84.74
CA ARG A 6 -7.26 -9.55 83.60
C ARG A 6 -6.06 -9.14 82.75
N ALA A 7 -5.93 -9.70 81.54
CA ALA A 7 -4.94 -9.27 80.57
C ALA A 7 -5.68 -8.68 79.36
N SER A 8 -5.68 -7.35 79.30
CA SER A 8 -6.08 -6.56 78.13
C SER A 8 -4.97 -6.62 77.08
N ALA A 9 -5.28 -7.08 75.88
CA ALA A 9 -4.39 -6.98 74.72
C ALA A 9 -4.74 -5.72 73.89
N PRO A 10 -3.75 -4.97 73.37
CA PRO A 10 -3.97 -3.75 72.61
C PRO A 10 -4.38 -4.01 71.15
N ASN A 11 -5.33 -3.22 70.67
CA ASN A 11 -5.72 -3.09 69.26
C ASN A 11 -4.55 -2.50 68.44
N PHE A 12 -3.75 -3.34 67.78
CA PHE A 12 -2.82 -2.90 66.73
C PHE A 12 -3.52 -2.95 65.38
N GLY A 13 -4.27 -1.89 65.08
CA GLY A 13 -4.79 -1.63 63.74
C GLY A 13 -3.70 -1.04 62.85
N TRP A 14 -3.05 -1.88 62.05
CA TRP A 14 -2.29 -1.42 60.89
C TRP A 14 -3.25 -1.38 59.69
N PRO A 15 -3.45 -0.23 59.03
CA PRO A 15 -4.08 -0.24 57.72
C PRO A 15 -3.11 -0.90 56.74
N CYS A 16 -3.48 -2.06 56.20
CA CYS A 16 -2.83 -2.62 55.02
C CYS A 16 -2.90 -1.57 53.90
N LYS A 17 -1.78 -0.91 53.62
CA LYS A 17 -1.65 0.00 52.48
C LYS A 17 -1.72 -0.87 51.21
N PRO A 18 -2.70 -0.67 50.31
CA PRO A 18 -2.74 -1.44 49.08
C PRO A 18 -1.50 -1.10 48.24
N GLU A 19 -0.74 -2.15 47.97
CA GLU A 19 0.55 -2.09 47.31
C GLU A 19 0.37 -1.75 45.82
N HIS A 20 1.14 -0.76 45.38
CA HIS A 20 1.00 -0.01 44.14
C HIS A 20 1.50 -0.80 42.92
N HIS A 21 1.01 -2.03 42.69
CA HIS A 21 1.47 -2.92 41.62
C HIS A 21 0.80 -2.70 40.26
N ASP A 22 -0.21 -1.84 40.17
CA ASP A 22 -1.06 -1.74 38.98
C ASP A 22 -0.48 -0.84 37.86
N GLY A 23 0.40 0.12 38.21
CA GLY A 23 0.96 1.08 37.23
C GLY A 23 1.97 0.47 36.26
N ARG A 24 2.82 -0.45 36.74
CA ARG A 24 3.89 -1.06 35.94
C ARG A 24 3.35 -2.06 34.92
N LEU A 25 2.27 -2.78 35.26
CA LEU A 25 1.62 -3.70 34.32
C LEU A 25 0.94 -2.95 33.18
N ARG A 26 0.28 -1.82 33.46
CA ARG A 26 -0.38 -0.97 32.46
C ARG A 26 0.60 -0.29 31.49
N GLU A 27 1.78 0.11 31.98
CA GLU A 27 2.80 0.71 31.13
C GLU A 27 3.46 -0.32 30.18
N VAL A 28 3.71 -1.53 30.69
CA VAL A 28 4.28 -2.63 29.88
C VAL A 28 3.28 -3.13 28.83
N THR A 29 2.00 -3.23 29.17
CA THR A 29 0.96 -3.62 28.21
C THR A 29 0.72 -2.56 27.15
N TRP A 30 0.76 -1.27 27.50
CA TRP A 30 0.65 -0.18 26.52
C TRP A 30 1.82 -0.16 25.53
N LYS A 31 3.06 -0.30 26.01
CA LYS A 31 4.24 -0.35 25.12
C LYS A 31 4.16 -1.54 24.16
N ARG A 32 3.73 -2.70 24.64
CA ARG A 32 3.53 -3.88 23.79
C ARG A 32 2.42 -3.66 22.77
N ALA A 33 1.29 -3.08 23.18
CA ALA A 33 0.19 -2.76 22.27
C ALA A 33 0.62 -1.75 21.19
N ALA A 34 1.38 -0.72 21.56
CA ALA A 34 1.92 0.26 20.61
C ALA A 34 2.88 -0.38 19.61
N VAL A 35 3.80 -1.24 20.06
CA VAL A 35 4.70 -1.97 19.15
C VAL A 35 3.92 -2.88 18.21
N VAL A 36 2.93 -3.63 18.71
CA VAL A 36 2.07 -4.48 17.87
C VAL A 36 1.32 -3.63 16.84
N ALA A 37 0.74 -2.50 17.25
CA ALA A 37 0.05 -1.60 16.33
C ALA A 37 0.98 -1.08 15.24
N VAL A 38 2.20 -0.66 15.58
CA VAL A 38 3.21 -0.21 14.60
C VAL A 38 3.61 -1.34 13.65
N VAL A 39 3.87 -2.55 14.16
CA VAL A 39 4.21 -3.71 13.33
C VAL A 39 3.06 -4.06 12.38
N VAL A 40 1.81 -4.03 12.86
CA VAL A 40 0.63 -4.27 12.01
C VAL A 40 0.50 -3.19 10.93
N LEU A 41 0.69 -1.91 11.28
CA LEU A 41 0.63 -0.82 10.30
C LEU A 41 1.74 -0.94 9.24
N LEU A 42 2.96 -1.30 9.65
CA LEU A 42 4.06 -1.55 8.72
C LEU A 42 3.83 -2.78 7.85
N ALA A 43 3.26 -3.85 8.40
CA ALA A 43 2.91 -5.05 7.64
C ALA A 43 1.80 -4.76 6.60
N LEU A 44 0.76 -4.02 7.00
CA LEU A 44 -0.31 -3.59 6.10
C LEU A 44 0.19 -2.61 5.03
N GLY A 45 1.05 -1.65 5.41
CA GLY A 45 1.67 -0.72 4.48
C GLY A 45 2.62 -1.42 3.50
N GLY A 46 3.44 -2.36 3.99
CA GLY A 46 4.37 -3.14 3.17
C GLY A 46 3.65 -4.06 2.17
N ALA A 47 2.45 -4.54 2.51
CA ALA A 47 1.66 -5.35 1.59
C ALA A 47 1.21 -4.60 0.32
N ALA A 48 1.10 -3.27 0.38
CA ALA A 48 0.83 -2.45 -0.81
C ALA A 48 2.01 -2.40 -1.80
N PHE A 49 3.22 -2.76 -1.35
CA PHE A 49 4.44 -2.81 -2.16
C PHE A 49 4.90 -4.24 -2.46
N LEU A 50 4.07 -5.25 -2.17
CA LEU A 50 4.32 -6.62 -2.64
C LEU A 50 4.40 -6.61 -4.18
N PRO A 51 5.31 -7.40 -4.79
CA PRO A 51 5.43 -7.46 -6.25
C PRO A 51 4.11 -7.74 -6.95
N TRP A 52 3.24 -8.58 -6.37
CA TRP A 52 1.91 -8.86 -6.92
C TRP A 52 1.01 -7.62 -7.02
N THR A 53 0.98 -6.77 -5.99
CA THR A 53 0.21 -5.52 -6.01
C THR A 53 0.84 -4.50 -6.96
N ALA A 54 2.18 -4.41 -6.99
CA ALA A 54 2.89 -3.54 -7.93
C ALA A 54 2.68 -3.97 -9.40
N ASP A 55 2.63 -5.27 -9.67
CA ASP A 55 2.34 -5.83 -10.99
C ASP A 55 0.88 -5.65 -11.40
N HIS A 56 -0.03 -5.61 -10.42
CA HIS A 56 -1.46 -5.43 -10.66
C HIS A 56 -1.78 -4.00 -11.08
N PHE A 57 -1.17 -3.00 -10.43
CA PHE A 57 -1.43 -1.60 -10.75
C PHE A 57 -0.57 -1.06 -11.89
N GLY A 58 0.56 -1.70 -12.19
CA GLY A 58 1.49 -1.22 -13.18
C GLY A 58 2.11 0.14 -12.80
N TYR A 59 3.25 0.45 -13.40
CA TYR A 59 3.90 1.73 -13.18
C TYR A 59 4.56 2.22 -14.46
N ALA A 60 4.54 3.53 -14.65
CA ALA A 60 5.16 4.20 -15.78
C ALA A 60 6.42 4.92 -15.33
N ARG A 61 7.50 4.74 -16.10
CA ARG A 61 8.69 5.58 -15.98
C ARG A 61 8.43 6.88 -16.76
N PRO A 62 8.65 8.05 -16.14
CA PRO A 62 8.50 9.32 -16.86
C PRO A 62 9.45 9.37 -18.07
N GLY A 63 9.01 10.05 -19.12
CA GLY A 63 9.73 10.32 -20.34
C GLY A 63 9.58 11.79 -20.74
N ASP A 64 10.04 12.11 -21.94
CA ASP A 64 9.98 13.47 -22.46
C ASP A 64 8.53 13.92 -22.69
N GLY A 65 8.26 15.21 -22.48
CA GLY A 65 6.92 15.78 -22.68
C GLY A 65 5.87 15.36 -21.64
N GLY A 66 6.27 14.72 -20.54
CA GLY A 66 5.34 14.25 -19.51
C GLY A 66 4.65 12.93 -19.86
N LEU A 67 5.01 12.31 -20.99
CA LEU A 67 4.55 10.99 -21.37
C LEU A 67 5.42 9.89 -20.74
N PRO A 68 4.87 8.70 -20.48
CA PRO A 68 5.67 7.55 -20.09
C PRO A 68 6.74 7.21 -21.14
N SER A 69 7.98 6.96 -20.73
CA SER A 69 9.01 6.37 -21.62
C SER A 69 8.90 4.84 -21.66
N ARG A 70 8.52 4.24 -20.53
CA ARG A 70 8.30 2.81 -20.34
C ARG A 70 7.10 2.59 -19.43
N ILE A 71 6.27 1.60 -19.76
CA ILE A 71 5.11 1.21 -18.96
C ILE A 71 5.32 -0.24 -18.54
N HIS A 72 5.30 -0.51 -17.24
CA HIS A 72 5.20 -1.85 -16.71
C HIS A 72 3.73 -2.11 -16.37
N HIS A 73 3.10 -3.10 -16.98
CA HIS A 73 1.68 -3.41 -16.78
C HIS A 73 1.44 -4.91 -16.91
N ALA A 74 0.72 -5.50 -15.94
CA ALA A 74 0.41 -6.93 -15.90
C ALA A 74 1.67 -7.82 -16.04
N GLY A 75 2.75 -7.44 -15.34
CA GLY A 75 4.02 -8.16 -15.34
C GLY A 75 4.82 -8.02 -16.65
N ARG A 76 4.47 -7.09 -17.53
CA ARG A 76 5.12 -6.89 -18.84
C ARG A 76 5.61 -5.47 -19.04
N ASP A 77 6.72 -5.33 -19.73
CA ASP A 77 7.31 -4.04 -20.08
C ASP A 77 6.91 -3.60 -21.48
N TYR A 78 6.48 -2.36 -21.61
CA TYR A 78 6.14 -1.73 -22.88
C TYR A 78 6.99 -0.47 -23.06
N ARG A 79 7.46 -0.23 -24.28
CA ARG A 79 8.25 0.97 -24.61
C ARG A 79 7.50 1.87 -25.56
N GLY A 80 7.44 3.14 -25.19
CA GLY A 80 6.95 4.22 -26.03
C GLY A 80 8.08 4.84 -26.86
N GLY A 81 7.70 5.61 -27.87
CA GLY A 81 8.64 6.36 -28.71
C GLY A 81 8.20 6.57 -30.14
N GLY A 82 7.02 6.07 -30.53
CA GLY A 82 6.42 6.39 -31.83
C GLY A 82 5.81 7.80 -31.85
N PRO A 83 5.66 8.41 -33.03
CA PRO A 83 4.91 9.65 -33.17
C PRO A 83 3.46 9.45 -32.72
N CYS A 84 2.80 10.51 -32.27
CA CYS A 84 1.39 10.40 -31.95
C CYS A 84 0.57 10.18 -33.22
N PHE A 85 -0.51 9.41 -33.08
CA PHE A 85 -1.47 9.15 -34.13
C PHE A 85 -2.85 9.67 -33.72
N GLY A 86 -3.59 10.13 -34.72
CA GLY A 86 -4.98 10.55 -34.56
C GLY A 86 -5.88 9.34 -34.35
N ALA A 87 -6.63 9.31 -33.27
CA ALA A 87 -7.65 8.28 -33.03
C ALA A 87 -8.84 8.85 -32.24
N ASP A 88 -9.99 8.20 -32.41
CA ASP A 88 -11.17 8.43 -31.57
C ASP A 88 -11.07 7.53 -30.33
N GLU A 89 -11.15 8.11 -29.13
CA GLU A 89 -11.14 7.35 -27.87
C GLU A 89 -12.28 6.33 -27.81
N THR A 90 -13.43 6.64 -28.40
CA THR A 90 -14.60 5.76 -28.38
C THR A 90 -14.37 4.47 -29.17
N ALA A 91 -13.38 4.46 -30.07
CA ALA A 91 -12.95 3.28 -30.79
C ALA A 91 -11.86 2.47 -30.04
N LEU A 92 -11.44 2.93 -28.86
CA LEU A 92 -10.42 2.28 -28.03
C LEU A 92 -11.03 1.64 -26.79
N THR A 93 -10.46 0.52 -26.36
CA THR A 93 -10.85 -0.14 -25.12
C THR A 93 -9.91 0.29 -24.00
N ARG A 94 -10.44 0.92 -22.94
CA ARG A 94 -9.65 1.21 -21.74
C ARG A 94 -9.34 -0.10 -21.01
N VAL A 95 -8.07 -0.38 -20.79
CA VAL A 95 -7.59 -1.59 -20.09
C VAL A 95 -7.04 -1.29 -18.70
N GLY A 96 -6.73 -0.03 -18.41
CA GLY A 96 -6.28 0.36 -17.09
C GLY A 96 -5.83 1.81 -16.99
N GLU A 97 -4.98 2.04 -16.02
CA GLU A 97 -4.35 3.31 -15.73
C GLU A 97 -2.97 3.03 -15.14
N VAL A 98 -1.97 3.82 -15.51
CA VAL A 98 -0.60 3.66 -15.02
C VAL A 98 -0.15 4.95 -14.36
N GLY A 99 0.28 4.83 -13.11
CA GLY A 99 0.85 5.95 -12.36
C GLY A 99 2.31 6.17 -12.74
N THR A 100 2.73 7.44 -12.84
CA THR A 100 4.15 7.80 -12.88
C THR A 100 4.61 8.17 -11.48
N LEU A 101 5.78 7.66 -11.07
CA LEU A 101 6.45 8.13 -9.84
C LEU A 101 6.71 9.64 -10.03
N PHE A 102 5.96 10.47 -9.29
CA PHE A 102 6.02 11.96 -9.32
C PHE A 102 5.29 12.67 -10.47
N GLY A 103 4.45 12.00 -11.26
CA GLY A 103 3.70 12.66 -12.34
C GLY A 103 2.21 12.31 -12.37
N ALA A 104 1.57 12.68 -13.47
CA ALA A 104 0.17 12.34 -13.70
C ALA A 104 -0.01 10.83 -13.91
N SER A 105 -1.20 10.34 -13.55
CA SER A 105 -1.63 9.02 -13.99
C SER A 105 -2.14 9.09 -15.42
N HIS A 106 -1.85 8.06 -16.20
CA HIS A 106 -2.21 8.00 -17.61
C HIS A 106 -3.18 6.84 -17.87
N PRO A 107 -4.36 7.09 -18.43
CA PRO A 107 -5.24 6.02 -18.87
C PRO A 107 -4.56 5.24 -20.00
N VAL A 108 -4.69 3.92 -19.93
CA VAL A 108 -4.10 2.99 -20.89
C VAL A 108 -5.22 2.33 -21.68
N PHE A 109 -5.03 2.30 -23.00
CA PHE A 109 -5.99 1.78 -23.96
C PHE A 109 -5.40 0.70 -24.86
N THR A 110 -6.26 -0.06 -25.52
CA THR A 110 -5.91 -0.97 -26.62
C THR A 110 -6.75 -0.66 -27.86
N THR A 111 -6.20 -0.93 -29.04
CA THR A 111 -6.89 -0.73 -30.33
C THR A 111 -7.81 -1.88 -30.72
N ARG A 112 -7.71 -3.03 -30.03
CA ARG A 112 -8.57 -4.20 -30.24
C ARG A 112 -8.96 -4.78 -28.88
N PRO A 113 -10.18 -5.35 -28.75
CA PRO A 113 -10.52 -6.23 -27.64
C PRO A 113 -9.51 -7.37 -27.64
N VAL A 114 -8.73 -7.50 -26.57
CA VAL A 114 -7.72 -8.54 -26.49
C VAL A 114 -8.39 -9.79 -25.92
N PRO A 115 -8.40 -10.92 -26.66
CA PRO A 115 -9.04 -12.15 -26.19
C PRO A 115 -8.34 -12.75 -24.97
N GLU A 116 -7.03 -12.51 -24.80
CA GLU A 116 -6.26 -12.93 -23.63
C GLU A 116 -5.27 -11.83 -23.17
N PRO A 117 -5.37 -11.34 -21.93
CA PRO A 117 -4.37 -10.43 -21.38
C PRO A 117 -3.02 -11.16 -21.18
N PRO A 118 -1.88 -10.46 -21.36
CA PRO A 118 -1.75 -9.02 -21.57
C PRO A 118 -1.64 -8.61 -23.06
N PRO A 119 -2.10 -7.40 -23.42
CA PRO A 119 -2.09 -6.89 -24.80
C PRO A 119 -0.67 -6.76 -25.38
N LEU A 120 -0.52 -6.93 -26.70
CA LEU A 120 0.77 -6.71 -27.39
C LEU A 120 1.14 -5.24 -27.56
N THR A 121 0.12 -4.39 -27.63
CA THR A 121 0.27 -2.94 -27.80
C THR A 121 -0.64 -2.23 -26.82
N LEU A 122 -0.07 -1.23 -26.16
CA LEU A 122 -0.79 -0.29 -25.34
C LEU A 122 -0.79 1.07 -26.02
N VAL A 123 -1.78 1.87 -25.71
CA VAL A 123 -1.92 3.21 -26.24
C VAL A 123 -2.18 4.14 -25.08
N VAL A 124 -1.46 5.27 -25.04
CA VAL A 124 -1.64 6.30 -24.01
C VAL A 124 -2.01 7.61 -24.68
N ARG A 125 -2.93 8.35 -24.07
CA ARG A 125 -3.29 9.69 -24.53
C ARG A 125 -2.16 10.68 -24.22
N ASP A 126 -1.80 11.46 -25.23
CA ASP A 126 -0.94 12.63 -25.09
C ASP A 126 -1.76 13.93 -25.04
N SER A 127 -2.68 14.10 -25.99
CA SER A 127 -3.60 15.23 -26.03
C SER A 127 -4.96 14.80 -26.63
N PRO A 128 -6.01 15.65 -26.61
CA PRO A 128 -7.31 15.28 -27.18
C PRO A 128 -7.18 14.82 -28.64
N GLY A 129 -7.53 13.55 -28.90
CA GLY A 129 -7.44 12.93 -30.23
C GLY A 129 -6.04 12.47 -30.64
N CYS A 130 -5.00 12.64 -29.83
CA CYS A 130 -3.62 12.28 -30.13
C CYS A 130 -3.11 11.26 -29.11
N PHE A 131 -2.68 10.12 -29.63
CA PHE A 131 -2.33 8.94 -28.84
C PHE A 131 -0.97 8.40 -29.23
N VAL A 132 -0.22 7.89 -28.26
CA VAL A 132 1.11 7.33 -28.45
C VAL A 132 1.06 5.83 -28.22
N GLY A 133 1.64 5.08 -29.16
CA GLY A 133 1.72 3.62 -29.10
C GLY A 133 2.91 3.14 -28.27
N TYR A 134 2.67 2.11 -27.48
CA TYR A 134 3.65 1.43 -26.64
C TYR A 134 3.67 -0.04 -27.03
N ALA A 135 4.80 -0.48 -27.58
CA ALA A 135 4.99 -1.87 -27.98
C ALA A 135 5.57 -2.68 -26.83
N LEU A 136 5.10 -3.92 -26.66
CA LEU A 136 5.66 -4.87 -25.72
C LEU A 136 7.16 -5.06 -25.98
N GLN A 137 7.99 -4.87 -24.95
CA GLN A 137 9.41 -5.16 -24.96
C GLN A 137 9.67 -6.55 -24.40
N GLY A 138 10.14 -7.42 -25.29
CA GLY A 138 10.51 -8.78 -24.93
C GLY A 138 9.31 -9.72 -24.76
N GLY A 139 9.60 -11.00 -24.94
CA GLY A 139 8.72 -12.12 -24.65
C GLY A 139 9.58 -13.39 -24.60
N PRO A 140 9.01 -14.55 -24.25
CA PRO A 140 9.38 -15.75 -25.00
C PRO A 140 9.10 -15.55 -26.50
#